data_AF-A0A645I3U8-F1
#
_entry.id   AF-A0A645I3U8-F1
#
_cell.length_a   1.000
_cell.length_b   1.000
_cell.length_c   1.000
_cell.angle_alpha   90.00
_cell.angle_beta   90.00
_cell.angle_gamma   90.00
#
_symmetry.space_group_name_H-M   'P 1'
#
loop_
_entity.id
_entity.type
_entity.pdbx_description
1 polymer ?
#
loop_
_entity_poly.entity_id
_entity_poly.type
_entity_poly.pdbx_seq_one_letter_code
_entity_poly.pdbx_strand_id
1 'polypeptide(L)'
;MQSTSRRPDTLATVKALTVHPAFDATNPNKIYALLRNFGANLARFNAADGSGYAFMAERILELHDKNPQVASRLTRCFDRWRKFDAGRQQHARNALERLRSHPGLSRDVLEVVCRAMD
;
A
#
# COMPACT_ATOMS: atom_id res chain seq x y z
N MET A 1 -2.31 -15.01 -10.79
CA MET A 1 -2.05 -13.56 -10.79
C MET A 1 -0.65 -13.29 -10.27
N GLN A 2 0.11 -12.39 -10.89
CA GLN A 2 1.51 -12.12 -10.51
C GLN A 2 1.66 -11.47 -9.12
N SER A 3 0.67 -10.66 -8.70
CA SER A 3 0.66 -9.94 -7.42
C SER A 3 0.50 -10.81 -6.17
N THR A 4 -0.04 -12.03 -6.31
CA THR A 4 -0.22 -12.99 -5.21
C THR A 4 0.91 -14.03 -5.13
N SER A 5 1.95 -13.89 -5.96
CA SER A 5 3.07 -14.84 -6.01
C SER A 5 3.89 -14.80 -4.72
N ARG A 6 4.39 -15.97 -4.27
CA ARG A 6 5.30 -16.04 -3.12
C ARG A 6 6.75 -15.76 -3.49
N ARG A 7 7.07 -15.56 -4.78
CA ARG A 7 8.44 -15.37 -5.25
C ARG A 7 9.04 -14.06 -4.71
N PRO A 8 10.35 -14.00 -4.43
CA PRO A 8 11.02 -12.79 -3.94
C PRO A 8 10.86 -11.59 -4.88
N ASP A 9 10.84 -11.83 -6.20
CA ASP A 9 10.71 -10.83 -7.27
C ASP A 9 9.30 -10.23 -7.41
N THR A 10 8.32 -10.71 -6.65
CA THR A 10 6.91 -10.26 -6.77
C THR A 10 6.76 -8.75 -6.64
N LEU A 11 7.49 -8.11 -5.71
CA LEU A 11 7.43 -6.65 -5.56
C LEU A 11 8.01 -5.94 -6.80
N ALA A 12 9.12 -6.44 -7.37
CA ALA A 12 9.71 -5.88 -8.57
C ALA A 12 8.74 -6.00 -9.76
N THR A 13 8.08 -7.15 -9.91
CA THR A 13 7.04 -7.36 -10.92
C THR A 13 5.86 -6.42 -10.73
N VAL A 14 5.37 -6.24 -9.50
CA VAL A 14 4.26 -5.32 -9.21
C VAL A 14 4.65 -3.88 -9.53
N LYS A 15 5.87 -3.44 -9.17
CA LYS A 15 6.40 -2.12 -9.54
C LYS A 15 6.47 -1.93 -11.06
N ALA A 16 6.98 -2.93 -11.79
CA ALA A 16 7.03 -2.90 -13.25
C ALA A 16 5.63 -2.80 -13.88
N LEU A 17 4.65 -3.52 -13.32
CA LEU A 17 3.26 -3.44 -13.77
C LEU A 17 2.64 -2.06 -13.51
N THR A 18 3.00 -1.36 -12.42
CA THR A 18 2.48 -0.01 -12.17
C THR A 18 2.97 1.05 -13.16
N VAL A 19 4.05 0.79 -13.90
CA VAL A 19 4.59 1.70 -14.93
C VAL A 19 4.34 1.20 -16.35
N HIS A 20 3.69 0.06 -16.50
CA HIS A 20 3.43 -0.54 -17.80
C HIS A 20 2.34 0.25 -18.56
N PRO A 21 2.45 0.48 -19.89
CA PRO A 21 1.45 1.23 -20.66
C PRO A 21 0.02 0.67 -20.58
N ALA A 22 -0.12 -0.64 -20.38
CA ALA A 22 -1.42 -1.29 -20.18
C ALA A 22 -2.01 -1.13 -18.77
N PHE A 23 -1.27 -0.51 -17.84
CA PHE A 23 -1.77 -0.20 -16.51
C PHE A 23 -2.46 1.16 -16.53
N ASP A 24 -3.78 1.10 -16.47
CA ASP A 24 -4.61 2.28 -16.36
C ASP A 24 -4.75 2.69 -14.89
N ALA A 25 -3.96 3.71 -14.51
CA ALA A 25 -3.99 4.33 -13.18
C ALA A 25 -5.19 5.26 -12.96
N THR A 26 -6.12 5.38 -13.91
CA THR A 26 -7.38 6.10 -13.77
C THR A 26 -8.54 5.16 -13.45
N ASN A 27 -8.39 3.87 -13.71
CA ASN A 27 -9.42 2.86 -13.49
C ASN A 27 -9.29 2.19 -12.11
N PRO A 28 -10.22 2.45 -11.16
CA PRO A 28 -10.18 1.86 -9.82
C PRO A 28 -10.08 0.34 -9.82
N ASN A 29 -10.76 -0.35 -10.74
CA ASN A 29 -10.75 -1.81 -10.79
C ASN A 29 -9.37 -2.36 -11.15
N LYS A 30 -8.66 -1.71 -12.08
CA LYS A 30 -7.29 -2.08 -12.46
C LYS A 30 -6.31 -1.82 -11.30
N ILE A 31 -6.48 -0.69 -10.61
CA ILE A 31 -5.69 -0.35 -9.42
C ILE A 31 -5.89 -1.41 -8.34
N TYR A 32 -7.13 -1.75 -7.99
CA TYR A 32 -7.40 -2.77 -6.96
C TYR A 32 -6.89 -4.15 -7.39
N ALA A 33 -7.09 -4.56 -8.64
CA ALA A 33 -6.62 -5.86 -9.14
C ALA A 33 -5.09 -6.04 -9.02
N LEU A 34 -4.32 -4.95 -9.02
CA LEU A 34 -2.88 -4.99 -8.81
C LEU A 34 -2.51 -4.77 -7.34
N LEU A 35 -2.83 -3.59 -6.79
CA LEU A 35 -2.34 -3.13 -5.50
C LEU A 35 -3.04 -3.81 -4.32
N ARG A 36 -4.36 -4.00 -4.39
CA ARG A 36 -5.09 -4.71 -3.31
C ARG A 36 -4.64 -6.17 -3.23
N ASN A 37 -4.40 -6.80 -4.38
CA ASN A 37 -3.89 -8.17 -4.43
C ASN A 37 -2.44 -8.27 -3.90
N PHE A 38 -1.60 -7.25 -4.14
CA PHE A 38 -0.29 -7.17 -3.49
C PHE A 38 -0.41 -6.98 -1.97
N GLY A 39 -1.29 -6.10 -1.49
CA GLY A 39 -1.55 -5.93 -0.05
C GLY A 39 -2.09 -7.19 0.63
N ALA A 40 -2.86 -8.01 -0.08
CA ALA A 40 -3.31 -9.32 0.40
C ALA A 40 -2.19 -10.38 0.42
N ASN A 41 -1.07 -10.16 -0.29
CA ASN A 41 0.09 -11.02 -0.27
C ASN A 41 0.95 -10.73 0.96
N LEU A 42 0.53 -11.23 2.12
CA LEU A 42 1.14 -10.91 3.41
C LEU A 42 2.65 -11.19 3.46
N ALA A 43 3.14 -12.21 2.75
CA ALA A 43 4.57 -12.54 2.71
C ALA A 43 5.43 -11.48 2.01
N ARG A 44 4.85 -10.75 1.03
CA ARG A 44 5.56 -9.74 0.24
C ARG A 44 5.23 -8.32 0.69
N PHE A 45 4.00 -8.08 1.14
CA PHE A 45 3.62 -6.81 1.76
C PHE A 45 4.38 -6.60 3.08
N ASN A 46 4.43 -7.61 3.94
CA ASN A 46 5.15 -7.56 5.22
C ASN A 46 6.57 -8.12 5.09
N ALA A 47 7.27 -7.77 4.01
CA ALA A 47 8.67 -8.15 3.84
C ALA A 47 9.52 -7.59 5.00
N ALA A 48 10.55 -8.34 5.43
CA ALA A 48 11.36 -7.99 6.59
C ALA A 48 12.13 -6.68 6.43
N ASP A 49 12.43 -6.30 5.18
CA ASP A 49 13.11 -5.05 4.80
C ASP A 49 12.17 -3.83 4.74
N GLY A 50 10.86 -4.03 4.96
CA GLY A 50 9.85 -2.99 4.90
C GLY A 50 9.50 -2.48 3.49
N SER A 51 10.04 -3.10 2.44
CA SER A 51 9.90 -2.63 1.05
C SER A 51 8.45 -2.64 0.55
N GLY A 52 7.64 -3.59 1.02
CA GLY A 52 6.21 -3.66 0.71
C GLY A 52 5.40 -2.52 1.33
N TYR A 53 5.70 -2.14 2.59
CA TYR A 53 5.04 -1.01 3.25
C TYR A 53 5.38 0.32 2.58
N ALA A 54 6.67 0.53 2.30
CA ALA A 54 7.15 1.76 1.65
C ALA A 54 6.50 1.93 0.26
N PHE A 55 6.48 0.87 -0.54
CA PHE A 55 5.85 0.87 -1.86
C PHE A 55 4.35 1.16 -1.78
N MET A 56 3.63 0.53 -0.86
CA MET A 56 2.19 0.76 -0.73
C MET A 56 1.89 2.19 -0.30
N ALA A 57 2.66 2.76 0.64
CA ALA A 57 2.48 4.15 1.05
C ALA A 57 2.74 5.14 -0.10
N GLU A 58 3.78 4.92 -0.90
CA GLU A 58 4.07 5.74 -2.10
C GLU A 58 2.89 5.71 -3.08
N ARG A 59 2.36 4.52 -3.39
CA ARG A 59 1.20 4.38 -4.29
C ARG A 59 -0.07 4.99 -3.71
N ILE A 60 -0.30 4.89 -2.40
CA ILE A 60 -1.45 5.53 -1.74
C ILE A 60 -1.38 7.06 -1.90
N LEU A 61 -0.21 7.68 -1.74
CA LEU A 61 -0.05 9.12 -1.90
C LEU A 61 -0.30 9.57 -3.36
N GLU A 62 0.27 8.86 -4.33
CA GLU A 62 0.02 9.16 -5.76
C GLU A 62 -1.46 9.01 -6.15
N LEU A 63 -2.16 8.07 -5.52
CA LEU A 63 -3.58 7.85 -5.75
C LEU A 63 -4.45 8.80 -4.94
N HIS A 64 -3.97 9.33 -3.80
CA HIS A 64 -4.69 10.32 -3.01
C HIS A 64 -4.95 11.58 -3.84
N ASP A 65 -3.94 12.08 -4.57
CA ASP A 65 -4.09 13.27 -5.43
C ASP A 65 -5.10 13.08 -6.58
N LYS A 66 -5.28 11.83 -7.03
CA LYS A 66 -6.14 11.50 -8.18
C LYS A 66 -7.54 11.03 -7.76
N ASN A 67 -7.59 10.21 -6.72
CA ASN A 67 -8.79 9.54 -6.24
C ASN A 67 -8.64 9.14 -4.75
N PRO A 68 -8.97 10.06 -3.83
CA PRO A 68 -8.90 9.83 -2.38
C PRO A 68 -9.65 8.58 -1.89
N GLN A 69 -10.75 8.20 -2.56
CA GLN A 69 -11.52 7.01 -2.19
C GLN A 69 -10.78 5.71 -2.49
N VAL A 70 -9.99 5.67 -3.55
CA VAL A 70 -9.13 4.52 -3.86
C VAL A 70 -7.99 4.44 -2.84
N ALA A 71 -7.37 5.58 -2.55
CA ALA A 71 -6.30 5.67 -1.56
C ALA A 71 -6.75 5.20 -0.16
N SER A 72 -7.93 5.63 0.31
CA SER A 72 -8.46 5.25 1.62
C SER A 72 -8.73 3.74 1.70
N ARG A 73 -9.29 3.14 0.64
CA ARG A 73 -9.52 1.68 0.58
C ARG A 73 -8.21 0.88 0.54
N LEU A 74 -7.17 1.36 -0.13
CA LEU A 74 -5.85 0.70 -0.15
C LEU A 74 -5.14 0.80 1.20
N THR A 75 -5.33 1.90 1.93
CA THR A 75 -4.76 2.10 3.28
C THR A 75 -5.18 1.01 4.26
N ARG A 76 -6.35 0.38 4.06
CA ARG A 76 -6.81 -0.77 4.86
C ARG A 76 -5.91 -2.02 4.76
N CYS A 77 -4.98 -2.08 3.81
CA CYS A 77 -3.95 -3.14 3.79
C CYS A 77 -3.08 -3.11 5.06
N PHE A 78 -3.00 -1.95 5.72
CA PHE A 78 -2.24 -1.80 6.95
C PHE A 78 -2.98 -2.34 8.19
N ASP A 79 -4.30 -2.56 8.20
CA ASP A 79 -5.10 -2.90 9.41
C ASP A 79 -4.55 -4.01 10.33
N ARG A 80 -3.68 -4.89 9.83
CA ARG A 80 -3.13 -6.03 10.59
C ARG A 80 -1.64 -5.88 10.94
N TRP A 81 -1.03 -4.72 10.69
CA TRP A 81 0.42 -4.51 10.84
C TRP A 81 0.94 -4.76 12.26
N ARG A 82 0.11 -4.51 13.29
CA ARG A 82 0.44 -4.75 14.71
C ARG A 82 0.63 -6.22 15.08
N LYS A 83 0.23 -7.17 14.23
CA LYS A 83 0.34 -8.61 14.51
C LYS A 83 1.72 -9.19 14.17
N PHE A 84 2.59 -8.41 13.54
CA PHE A 84 3.93 -8.84 13.13
C PHE A 84 4.98 -8.51 14.19
N ASP A 85 6.21 -8.98 14.01
CA ASP A 85 7.34 -8.67 14.89
C ASP A 85 7.70 -7.17 14.89
N ALA A 86 8.48 -6.76 15.89
CA ALA A 86 8.87 -5.37 16.11
C ALA A 86 9.52 -4.69 14.90
N GLY A 87 10.33 -5.41 14.11
CA GLY A 87 10.96 -4.84 12.92
C GLY A 87 9.94 -4.47 11.85
N ARG A 88 9.04 -5.41 11.54
CA ARG A 88 7.91 -5.17 10.61
C ARG A 88 6.97 -4.09 11.12
N GLN A 89 6.72 -4.05 12.43
CA GLN A 89 5.92 -3.01 13.06
C GLN A 89 6.53 -1.63 12.85
N GLN A 90 7.84 -1.47 13.06
CA GLN A 90 8.53 -0.21 12.84
C GLN A 90 8.40 0.27 11.39
N HIS A 91 8.59 -0.62 10.42
CA HIS A 91 8.46 -0.26 9.01
C HIS A 91 7.03 0.15 8.62
N ALA A 92 6.03 -0.58 9.11
CA ALA A 92 4.63 -0.23 8.88
C ALA A 92 4.25 1.11 9.53
N ARG A 93 4.73 1.34 10.76
CA ARG A 93 4.54 2.61 11.46
C ARG A 93 5.15 3.79 10.71
N ASN A 94 6.39 3.65 10.23
CA ASN A 94 7.04 4.69 9.43
C ASN A 94 6.24 5.01 8.15
N ALA A 95 5.68 3.98 7.51
CA ALA A 95 4.84 4.15 6.33
C ALA A 95 3.52 4.90 6.65
N LEU A 96 2.84 4.53 7.74
CA LEU A 96 1.62 5.20 8.21
C LEU A 96 1.90 6.65 8.66
N GLU A 97 3.00 6.90 9.36
CA GLU A 97 3.42 8.25 9.76
C GLU A 97 3.73 9.13 8.54
N ARG A 98 4.34 8.56 7.49
CA ARG A 98 4.55 9.26 6.21
C ARG A 98 3.22 9.63 5.56
N LEU A 99 2.25 8.71 5.54
CA LEU A 99 0.90 9.01 5.02
C LEU A 99 0.26 10.15 5.81
N ARG A 100 0.24 10.03 7.15
CA ARG A 100 -0.35 11.03 8.05
C ARG A 100 0.26 12.42 7.89
N SER A 101 1.57 12.49 7.61
CA SER A 101 2.32 13.75 7.50
C SER A 101 2.23 14.38 6.11
N HIS A 102 1.49 13.79 5.17
CA HIS A 102 1.36 14.33 3.83
C HIS A 102 0.48 15.60 3.82
N PRO A 103 0.97 16.74 3.31
CA PRO A 103 0.17 17.96 3.19
C PRO A 103 -1.07 17.75 2.31
N GLY A 104 -2.23 18.21 2.75
CA GLY A 104 -3.47 18.09 1.97
C GLY A 104 -4.06 16.69 1.94
N LEU A 105 -3.63 15.79 2.84
CA LEU A 105 -4.23 14.47 2.98
C LEU A 105 -5.75 14.59 3.21
N SER A 106 -6.51 13.80 2.46
CA SER A 106 -7.97 13.80 2.57
C SER A 106 -8.41 13.28 3.93
N ARG A 107 -9.55 13.77 4.41
CA ARG A 107 -10.15 13.31 5.67
C ARG A 107 -10.34 11.79 5.68
N ASP A 108 -10.79 11.21 4.55
CA ASP A 108 -11.05 9.78 4.43
C ASP A 108 -9.77 8.95 4.58
N VAL A 109 -8.64 9.39 4.00
CA VAL A 109 -7.37 8.68 4.16
C VAL A 109 -6.82 8.89 5.58
N LEU A 110 -6.91 10.12 6.12
CA LEU A 110 -6.47 10.43 7.48
C LEU A 110 -7.20 9.57 8.52
N GLU A 111 -8.52 9.42 8.41
CA GLU A 111 -9.32 8.60 9.33
C GLU A 111 -8.84 7.14 9.33
N VAL A 112 -8.59 6.55 8.16
CA VAL A 112 -8.11 5.18 8.05
C VAL A 112 -6.68 5.05 8.61
N VAL A 113 -5.81 6.03 8.37
CA VAL A 113 -4.44 6.04 8.93
C VAL A 113 -4.47 6.13 10.45
N CYS A 114 -5.24 7.07 11.02
CA CYS A 114 -5.38 7.21 12.47
C CYS A 114 -5.93 5.92 13.09
N ARG A 115 -7.00 5.36 12.52
CA ARG A 115 -7.57 4.09 12.99
C ARG A 115 -6.58 2.93 12.94
N ALA A 116 -5.70 2.88 11.95
CA ALA A 116 -4.66 1.85 11.89
C ALA A 116 -3.56 2.07 12.96
N MET A 117 -3.36 3.32 13.40
CA MET A 117 -2.39 3.76 14.40
C MET A 117 -2.94 3.84 15.83
N ASP A 118 -4.24 3.64 16.00
CA ASP A 118 -4.91 3.34 17.28
C ASP A 118 -4.82 1.85 17.62
#